data_AF-A0AAU4YKU2-F1
#
_entry.id   AF-A0AAU4YKU2-F1
#
_cell.length_a   1.000
_cell.length_b   1.000
_cell.length_c   1.000
_cell.angle_alpha   90.00
_cell.angle_beta   90.00
_cell.angle_gamma   90.00
#
_symmetry.space_group_name_H-M   'P 1'
#
loop_
_entity.id
_entity.type
_entity.pdbx_description
1 polymer ?
#
loop_
_entity_poly.entity_id
_entity_poly.type
_entity_poly.pdbx_seq_one_letter_code
_entity_poly.pdbx_strand_id
1 'polypeptide(L)'
;MTDETQIPLEVNFDLPQRAEEAAKGAFGVESRARLLNQYFEQNGPVSAENAWLHAYRLLLWIDRRIGLAHCYESDKCQPGRPWYLRSLRFHDWVTQGLGATPDTLQQQIDWLFNQAIQSLTAASETILSQNLGKAAAQRRPFEGRSFPEPGEDPELVDIIVNTLGDFLREPLPADVRRKVSERVTTHLANENKRKNLLGEGFEDTLAQILRRIPAVAQTHEILVRKWLHEIPGFRPARKTMKDRQVDLALVRADGHRILVTAKWSVRSDREEQFRADFADYADLESYGQDFDYVLVTNEFDAARLVRACDNRAQNAPLFSRVVHLNPAGPVVAYGTDARGQVPEMRNRIESKRLISLEAWLTDLMRA
;
A
#
# COMPACT_ATOMS: atom_id res chain seq x y z
N MET A 1 63.61 -8.03 11.44
CA MET A 1 63.43 -6.59 11.09
C MET A 1 63.15 -6.52 9.61
N THR A 2 62.32 -5.55 9.19
CA THR A 2 61.51 -5.43 7.96
C THR A 2 60.19 -6.22 8.06
N ASP A 3 59.11 -5.75 8.66
CA ASP A 3 58.37 -4.46 8.62
C ASP A 3 57.10 -4.56 7.74
N GLU A 4 56.03 -4.06 8.35
CA GLU A 4 54.63 -3.82 7.97
C GLU A 4 54.14 -4.19 6.55
N THR A 5 52.98 -4.84 6.40
CA THR A 5 51.71 -4.13 6.57
C THR A 5 50.57 -5.10 6.90
N GLN A 6 50.10 -5.06 8.16
CA GLN A 6 48.76 -5.49 8.49
C GLN A 6 47.79 -4.54 7.79
N ILE A 7 47.07 -5.03 6.78
CA ILE A 7 45.93 -4.32 6.22
C ILE A 7 44.83 -4.34 7.30
N PRO A 8 44.39 -3.20 7.85
CA PRO A 8 43.27 -3.20 8.77
C PRO A 8 42.00 -3.54 7.96
N LEU A 9 41.54 -4.77 8.10
CA LEU A 9 40.22 -5.20 7.64
C LEU A 9 39.15 -4.67 8.62
N GLU A 10 39.02 -3.35 8.66
CA GLU A 10 37.79 -2.69 9.11
C GLU A 10 37.32 -1.77 7.98
N VAL A 11 36.92 -2.39 6.86
CA VAL A 11 36.06 -1.70 5.89
C VAL A 11 34.68 -1.66 6.51
N ASN A 12 34.33 -0.53 7.12
CA ASN A 12 33.00 -0.31 7.67
C ASN A 12 31.96 -0.39 6.53
N PHE A 13 31.08 -1.38 6.62
CA PHE A 13 30.13 -1.79 5.58
C PHE A 13 28.88 -0.90 5.59
N ASP A 14 28.92 0.23 4.90
CA ASP A 14 27.85 1.26 4.98
C ASP A 14 27.01 1.40 3.68
N LEU A 15 27.04 0.39 2.79
CA LEU A 15 26.63 0.54 1.37
C LEU A 15 25.22 0.06 1.02
N PRO A 16 24.78 -1.16 1.39
CA PRO A 16 23.37 -1.53 1.32
C PRO A 16 22.52 -0.56 2.14
N GLN A 17 23.10 -0.09 3.24
CA GLN A 17 22.51 0.83 4.20
C GLN A 17 22.09 2.16 3.56
N ARG A 18 22.89 2.75 2.67
CA ARG A 18 22.57 4.05 2.03
C ARG A 18 21.52 3.98 0.93
N ALA A 19 21.50 2.91 0.13
CA ALA A 19 20.42 2.70 -0.85
C ALA A 19 19.10 2.35 -0.14
N GLU A 20 19.20 1.63 0.97
CA GLU A 20 18.09 1.37 1.88
C GLU A 20 17.66 2.64 2.62
N GLU A 21 18.56 3.53 3.01
CA GLU A 21 18.28 4.85 3.61
C GLU A 21 17.65 5.81 2.60
N ALA A 22 18.10 5.83 1.34
CA ALA A 22 17.45 6.59 0.28
C ALA A 22 16.05 6.06 -0.02
N ALA A 23 15.87 4.73 -0.01
CA ALA A 23 14.55 4.10 -0.12
C ALA A 23 13.66 4.36 1.10
N LYS A 24 14.21 4.27 2.32
CA LYS A 24 13.55 4.64 3.59
C LYS A 24 13.22 6.13 3.61
N GLY A 25 14.06 6.99 3.02
CA GLY A 25 13.78 8.40 2.85
C GLY A 25 12.62 8.62 1.90
N ALA A 26 12.68 8.08 0.68
CA ALA A 26 11.67 8.30 -0.34
C ALA A 26 10.28 7.72 0.03
N PHE A 27 10.26 6.53 0.64
CA PHE A 27 9.02 5.82 1.01
C PHE A 27 8.68 5.93 2.50
N GLY A 28 9.49 6.60 3.32
CA GLY A 28 9.30 6.68 4.76
C GLY A 28 8.20 7.63 5.20
N VAL A 29 7.92 7.60 6.51
CA VAL A 29 6.82 8.35 7.13
C VAL A 29 6.86 9.84 6.82
N GLU A 30 8.03 10.48 6.95
CA GLU A 30 8.19 11.92 6.69
C GLU A 30 7.95 12.28 5.22
N SER A 31 8.50 11.50 4.28
CA SER A 31 8.29 11.72 2.85
C SER A 31 6.83 11.51 2.47
N ARG A 32 6.17 10.45 2.97
CA ARG A 32 4.75 10.24 2.73
C ARG A 32 3.89 11.36 3.31
N ALA A 33 4.18 11.82 4.53
CA ALA A 33 3.47 12.94 5.13
C ALA A 33 3.58 14.22 4.27
N ARG A 34 4.80 14.53 3.79
CA ARG A 34 5.04 15.65 2.87
C ARG A 34 4.27 15.48 1.56
N LEU A 35 4.36 14.32 0.92
CA LEU A 35 3.68 14.03 -0.34
C LEU A 35 2.16 14.08 -0.20
N LEU A 36 1.59 13.53 0.87
CA LEU A 36 0.16 13.63 1.13
C LEU A 36 -0.30 15.07 1.34
N ASN A 37 0.47 15.87 2.09
CA ASN A 37 0.16 17.30 2.24
C ASN A 37 0.17 18.03 0.89
N GLN A 38 1.22 17.82 0.09
CA GLN A 38 1.31 18.37 -1.27
C GLN A 38 0.11 17.97 -2.13
N TYR A 39 -0.30 16.70 -2.10
CA TYR A 39 -1.46 16.22 -2.85
C TYR A 39 -2.74 16.95 -2.44
N PHE A 40 -3.04 17.00 -1.15
CA PHE A 40 -4.30 17.59 -0.67
C PHE A 40 -4.33 19.12 -0.82
N GLU A 41 -3.19 19.80 -0.80
CA GLU A 41 -3.11 21.23 -1.13
C GLU A 41 -3.49 21.51 -2.60
N GLN A 42 -3.23 20.56 -3.50
CA GLN A 42 -3.45 20.70 -4.94
C GLN A 42 -4.81 20.19 -5.42
N ASN A 43 -5.47 19.30 -4.66
CA ASN A 43 -6.65 18.55 -5.12
C ASN A 43 -7.98 18.99 -4.47
N GLY A 44 -8.00 20.17 -3.87
CA GLY A 44 -9.21 20.77 -3.31
C GLY A 44 -9.61 20.24 -1.93
N PRO A 45 -10.74 20.73 -1.38
CA PRO A 45 -11.20 20.37 -0.04
C PRO A 45 -11.65 18.90 0.04
N VAL A 46 -11.41 18.29 1.19
CA VAL A 46 -11.86 16.93 1.50
C VAL A 46 -13.24 17.00 2.15
N SER A 47 -14.17 16.20 1.64
CA SER A 47 -15.50 15.97 2.21
C SER A 47 -15.74 14.47 2.39
N ALA A 48 -16.80 14.09 3.11
CA ALA A 48 -17.19 12.69 3.23
C ALA A 48 -17.47 12.06 1.85
N GLU A 49 -18.16 12.80 0.97
CA GLU A 49 -18.56 12.36 -0.37
C GLU A 49 -17.36 12.08 -1.29
N ASN A 50 -16.34 12.95 -1.27
CA ASN A 50 -15.18 12.81 -2.16
C ASN A 50 -14.00 12.04 -1.57
N ALA A 51 -14.07 11.63 -0.29
CA ALA A 51 -12.96 10.98 0.40
C ALA A 51 -12.43 9.73 -0.31
N TRP A 52 -13.34 8.91 -0.86
CA TRP A 52 -12.97 7.69 -1.58
C TRP A 52 -12.23 8.00 -2.90
N LEU A 53 -12.56 9.10 -3.57
CA LEU A 53 -11.85 9.55 -4.78
C LEU A 53 -10.41 9.87 -4.45
N HIS A 54 -10.15 10.56 -3.34
CA HIS A 54 -8.79 10.86 -2.91
C HIS A 54 -8.00 9.59 -2.59
N ALA A 55 -8.60 8.64 -1.88
CA ALA A 55 -7.97 7.35 -1.60
C ALA A 55 -7.59 6.60 -2.89
N TYR A 56 -8.47 6.59 -3.90
CA TYR A 56 -8.18 5.94 -5.18
C TYR A 56 -7.12 6.68 -5.99
N ARG A 57 -7.16 8.01 -6.08
CA ARG A 57 -6.11 8.80 -6.76
C ARG A 57 -4.72 8.57 -6.15
N LEU A 58 -4.66 8.44 -4.83
CA LEU A 58 -3.39 8.25 -4.12
C LEU A 58 -2.84 6.82 -4.25
N LEU A 59 -3.71 5.80 -4.17
CA LEU A 59 -3.28 4.42 -3.88
C LEU A 59 -3.77 3.36 -4.86
N LEU A 60 -4.85 3.59 -5.61
CA LEU A 60 -5.26 2.63 -6.64
C LEU A 60 -4.19 2.59 -7.74
N TRP A 61 -3.95 1.44 -8.36
CA TRP A 61 -2.97 1.31 -9.43
C TRP A 61 -3.51 0.49 -10.59
N ILE A 62 -2.84 0.61 -11.74
CA ILE A 62 -3.06 -0.27 -12.89
C ILE A 62 -2.26 -1.56 -12.70
N ASP A 63 -2.95 -2.69 -12.70
CA ASP A 63 -2.32 -3.99 -12.81
C ASP A 63 -1.78 -4.18 -14.23
N ARG A 64 -0.46 -4.04 -14.36
CA ARG A 64 0.24 -4.10 -15.65
C ARG A 64 0.08 -5.42 -16.39
N ARG A 65 -0.27 -6.52 -15.71
CA ARG A 65 -0.47 -7.81 -16.38
C ARG A 65 -1.76 -7.86 -17.19
N ILE A 66 -2.76 -7.09 -16.79
CA ILE A 66 -4.07 -7.06 -17.44
C ILE A 66 -4.42 -5.70 -18.04
N GLY A 67 -3.64 -4.65 -17.73
CA GLY A 67 -3.86 -3.28 -18.22
C GLY A 67 -5.05 -2.55 -17.59
N LEU A 68 -5.59 -3.05 -16.47
CA LEU A 68 -6.81 -2.54 -15.83
C LEU A 68 -6.55 -2.09 -14.39
N ALA A 69 -7.50 -1.36 -13.81
CA ALA A 69 -7.44 -0.97 -12.42
C ALA A 69 -7.44 -2.22 -11.52
N HIS A 70 -6.51 -2.28 -10.57
CA HIS A 70 -6.38 -3.43 -9.70
C HIS A 70 -7.54 -3.49 -8.70
N CYS A 71 -8.34 -4.55 -8.77
CA CYS A 71 -9.42 -4.80 -7.82
C CYS A 71 -9.31 -6.16 -7.10
N TYR A 72 -8.56 -7.11 -7.66
CA TYR A 72 -8.43 -8.46 -7.08
C TYR A 72 -7.11 -9.11 -7.51
N GLU A 73 -6.83 -10.31 -7.00
CA GLU A 73 -5.61 -11.07 -7.29
C GLU A 73 -5.32 -11.17 -8.80
N SER A 74 -4.13 -10.71 -9.21
CA SER A 74 -3.76 -10.50 -10.62
C SER A 74 -3.89 -11.76 -11.47
N ASP A 75 -3.58 -12.94 -10.92
CA ASP A 75 -3.69 -14.23 -11.62
C ASP A 75 -5.15 -14.62 -11.88
N LYS A 76 -6.07 -14.19 -11.01
CA LYS A 76 -7.51 -14.41 -11.17
C LYS A 76 -8.13 -13.47 -12.17
N CYS A 77 -7.56 -12.28 -12.34
CA CYS A 77 -8.08 -11.25 -13.25
C CYS A 77 -7.61 -11.39 -14.69
N GLN A 78 -6.80 -12.40 -15.05
CA GLN A 78 -6.30 -12.57 -16.42
C GLN A 78 -7.42 -12.83 -17.44
N PRO A 79 -7.27 -12.42 -18.73
CA PRO A 79 -8.22 -12.75 -19.79
C PRO A 79 -8.61 -14.24 -19.81
N GLY A 80 -9.89 -14.50 -20.03
CA GLY A 80 -10.46 -15.86 -19.97
C GLY A 80 -10.80 -16.37 -18.56
N ARG A 81 -10.42 -15.64 -17.50
CA ARG A 81 -10.85 -15.95 -16.13
C ARG A 81 -12.13 -15.18 -15.77
N PRO A 82 -12.94 -15.69 -14.81
CA PRO A 82 -14.19 -15.03 -14.40
C PRO A 82 -14.03 -13.59 -13.91
N TRP A 83 -12.88 -13.25 -13.30
CA TRP A 83 -12.65 -11.91 -12.75
C TRP A 83 -12.26 -10.87 -13.80
N TYR A 84 -11.82 -11.24 -15.00
CA TYR A 84 -11.42 -10.24 -16.00
C TYR A 84 -12.57 -9.32 -16.40
N LEU A 85 -13.76 -9.87 -16.65
CA LEU A 85 -14.96 -9.07 -16.92
C LEU A 85 -15.34 -8.16 -15.75
N ARG A 86 -15.10 -8.61 -14.52
CA ARG A 86 -15.35 -7.82 -13.31
C ARG A 86 -14.37 -6.66 -13.20
N SER A 87 -13.09 -6.89 -13.51
CA SER A 87 -12.06 -5.85 -13.60
C SER A 87 -12.38 -4.82 -14.69
N LEU A 88 -12.89 -5.24 -15.84
CA LEU A 88 -13.33 -4.31 -16.90
C LEU A 88 -14.46 -3.39 -16.42
N ARG A 89 -15.50 -3.96 -15.80
CA ARG A 89 -16.62 -3.18 -15.24
C ARG A 89 -16.17 -2.21 -14.16
N PHE A 90 -15.33 -2.66 -13.24
CA PHE A 90 -14.76 -1.80 -12.20
C PHE A 90 -13.90 -0.69 -12.81
N HIS A 91 -13.06 -1.02 -13.79
CA HIS A 91 -12.20 -0.05 -14.46
C HIS A 91 -13.01 1.03 -15.16
N ASP A 92 -14.07 0.67 -15.89
CA ASP A 92 -14.99 1.64 -16.51
C ASP A 92 -15.74 2.50 -15.48
N TRP A 93 -16.18 1.91 -14.37
CA TRP A 93 -16.85 2.68 -13.32
C TRP A 93 -15.91 3.67 -12.62
N VAL A 94 -14.67 3.26 -12.32
CA VAL A 94 -13.73 4.12 -11.61
C VAL A 94 -13.19 5.24 -12.50
N THR A 95 -13.09 5.04 -13.82
CA THR A 95 -12.72 6.10 -14.76
C THR A 95 -13.76 7.20 -14.79
N GLN A 96 -15.05 6.83 -14.86
CA GLN A 96 -16.17 7.78 -14.80
C GLN A 96 -16.16 8.56 -13.48
N GLY A 97 -15.99 7.87 -12.34
CA GLY A 97 -15.93 8.51 -11.02
C GLY A 97 -14.77 9.48 -10.85
N LEU A 98 -13.62 9.19 -11.49
CA LEU A 98 -12.43 10.05 -11.44
C LEU A 98 -12.38 11.12 -12.54
N GLY A 99 -13.33 11.13 -13.47
CA GLY A 99 -13.32 12.02 -14.63
C GLY A 99 -12.21 11.71 -15.64
N ALA A 100 -11.83 10.44 -15.77
CA ALA A 100 -10.80 9.93 -16.68
C ALA A 100 -11.43 9.12 -17.82
N THR A 101 -10.65 8.85 -18.87
CA THR A 101 -10.96 7.79 -19.83
C THR A 101 -10.25 6.49 -19.43
N PRO A 102 -10.69 5.31 -19.91
CA PRO A 102 -10.02 4.04 -19.62
C PRO A 102 -8.51 4.05 -19.90
N ASP A 103 -8.07 4.66 -20.99
CA ASP A 103 -6.67 4.75 -21.40
C ASP A 103 -5.85 5.77 -20.58
N THR A 104 -6.48 6.79 -19.99
CA THR A 104 -5.79 7.81 -19.19
C THR A 104 -5.85 7.59 -17.69
N LEU A 105 -6.58 6.57 -17.20
CA LEU A 105 -6.77 6.33 -15.78
C LEU A 105 -5.45 6.28 -15.00
N GLN A 106 -4.42 5.65 -15.58
CA GLN A 106 -3.10 5.51 -14.94
C GLN A 106 -2.49 6.86 -14.52
N GLN A 107 -2.82 7.94 -15.24
CA GLN A 107 -2.30 9.28 -14.95
C GLN A 107 -3.00 9.93 -13.76
N GLN A 108 -4.19 9.44 -13.41
CA GLN A 108 -5.06 9.99 -12.36
C GLN A 108 -4.97 9.21 -11.04
N ILE A 109 -4.36 8.03 -11.06
CA ILE A 109 -4.23 7.17 -9.88
C ILE A 109 -2.75 6.94 -9.55
N ASP A 110 -2.51 6.18 -8.49
CA ASP A 110 -1.17 5.77 -8.08
C ASP A 110 -0.23 6.94 -7.76
N TRP A 111 -0.81 8.10 -7.43
CA TRP A 111 -0.08 9.35 -7.31
C TRP A 111 1.03 9.24 -6.25
N LEU A 112 0.72 8.66 -5.08
CA LEU A 112 1.67 8.58 -3.98
C LEU A 112 2.91 7.74 -4.36
N PHE A 113 2.71 6.63 -5.05
CA PHE A 113 3.81 5.78 -5.52
C PHE A 113 4.63 6.47 -6.58
N ASN A 114 3.98 7.08 -7.58
CA ASN A 114 4.66 7.76 -8.68
C ASN A 114 5.53 8.91 -8.16
N GLN A 115 5.06 9.69 -7.20
CA GLN A 115 5.84 10.77 -6.58
C GLN A 115 6.99 10.25 -5.71
N ALA A 116 6.77 9.16 -4.96
CA ALA A 116 7.83 8.52 -4.17
C ALA A 116 8.94 7.96 -5.08
N ILE A 117 8.57 7.35 -6.22
CA ILE A 117 9.53 6.86 -7.21
C ILE A 117 10.29 8.01 -7.86
N GLN A 118 9.64 9.10 -8.25
CA GLN A 118 10.33 10.28 -8.80
C GLN A 118 11.38 10.81 -7.80
N SER A 119 11.01 10.89 -6.52
CA SER A 119 11.93 11.29 -5.44
C SER A 119 13.10 10.31 -5.29
N LEU A 120 12.83 9.00 -5.37
CA LEU A 120 13.86 7.97 -5.30
C LEU A 120 14.81 8.01 -6.50
N THR A 121 14.29 8.19 -7.72
CA THR A 121 15.09 8.26 -8.94
C THR A 121 16.04 9.44 -8.87
N ALA A 122 15.57 10.62 -8.48
CA ALA A 122 16.41 11.81 -8.29
C ALA A 122 17.53 11.58 -7.26
N ALA A 123 17.25 10.85 -6.18
CA ALA A 123 18.26 10.49 -5.18
C ALA A 123 19.23 9.39 -5.64
N SER A 124 18.79 8.50 -6.53
CA SER A 124 19.55 7.30 -6.94
C SER A 124 20.67 7.59 -7.94
N GLU A 125 20.57 8.65 -8.75
CA GLU A 125 21.63 9.01 -9.72
C GLU A 125 22.97 9.34 -9.04
N THR A 126 22.93 9.95 -7.86
CA THR A 126 24.13 10.23 -7.06
C THR A 126 24.73 8.95 -6.48
N ILE A 127 23.89 8.02 -6.03
CA ILE A 127 24.30 6.75 -5.41
C ILE A 127 24.88 5.79 -6.46
N LEU A 128 24.25 5.68 -7.64
CA LEU A 128 24.70 4.83 -8.73
C LEU A 128 26.13 5.21 -9.19
N SER A 129 26.38 6.51 -9.35
CA SER A 129 27.70 7.03 -9.76
C SER A 129 28.80 6.67 -8.75
N GLN A 130 28.48 6.71 -7.45
CA GLN A 130 29.42 6.31 -6.40
C GLN A 130 29.65 4.79 -6.35
N ASN A 131 28.61 4.00 -6.61
CA ASN A 131 28.67 2.54 -6.62
C ASN A 131 29.52 2.00 -7.77
N LEU A 132 29.44 2.61 -8.95
CA LEU A 132 30.27 2.25 -10.11
C LEU A 132 31.77 2.45 -9.81
N GLY A 133 32.14 3.56 -9.14
CA GLY A 133 33.53 3.81 -8.74
C GLY A 133 34.07 2.78 -7.75
N LYS A 134 33.23 2.35 -6.79
CA LYS A 134 33.60 1.33 -5.80
C LYS A 134 33.68 -0.07 -6.41
N ALA A 135 32.72 -0.42 -7.27
CA ALA A 135 32.74 -1.69 -7.98
C ALA A 135 34.00 -1.81 -8.86
N ALA A 136 34.38 -0.74 -9.57
CA ALA A 136 35.62 -0.71 -10.33
C ALA A 136 36.87 -0.93 -9.45
N ALA A 137 36.94 -0.27 -8.28
CA ALA A 137 38.04 -0.45 -7.35
C ALA A 137 38.13 -1.90 -6.80
N GLN A 138 36.98 -2.52 -6.49
CA GLN A 138 36.91 -3.90 -5.99
C GLN A 138 37.17 -4.96 -7.08
N ARG A 139 36.88 -4.64 -8.34
CA ARG A 139 37.10 -5.54 -9.49
C ARG A 139 38.53 -5.50 -10.00
N ARG A 140 39.30 -4.44 -9.71
CA ARG A 140 40.70 -4.28 -10.14
C ARG A 140 41.59 -5.52 -9.88
N PRO A 141 41.52 -6.22 -8.72
CA PRO A 141 42.31 -7.43 -8.49
C PRO A 141 41.91 -8.64 -9.36
N PHE A 142 40.77 -8.57 -10.03
CA PHE A 142 40.17 -9.64 -10.83
C PHE A 142 40.14 -9.31 -12.33
N GLU A 143 40.82 -8.26 -12.77
CA GLU A 143 40.94 -7.90 -14.18
C GLU A 143 41.45 -9.08 -15.03
N GLY A 144 40.88 -9.24 -16.23
CA GLY A 144 41.22 -10.32 -17.15
C GLY A 144 40.59 -11.69 -16.84
N ARG A 145 39.77 -11.81 -15.78
CA ARG A 145 39.10 -13.08 -15.40
C ARG A 145 37.65 -13.21 -15.90
N SER A 146 37.22 -12.33 -16.80
CA SER A 146 35.88 -12.36 -17.42
C SER A 146 34.71 -12.43 -16.43
N PHE A 147 34.83 -11.76 -15.28
CA PHE A 147 33.71 -11.62 -14.36
C PHE A 147 32.58 -10.78 -14.99
N PRO A 148 31.30 -11.14 -14.82
CA PRO A 148 30.19 -10.34 -15.31
C PRO A 148 30.20 -8.95 -14.68
N GLU A 149 29.82 -7.93 -15.43
CA GLU A 149 29.71 -6.56 -14.91
C GLU A 149 28.47 -6.42 -14.01
N PRO A 150 28.53 -5.59 -12.95
CA PRO A 150 27.34 -5.29 -12.15
C PRO A 150 26.21 -4.75 -13.03
N GLY A 151 25.02 -5.33 -12.90
CA GLY A 151 23.86 -4.95 -13.72
C GLY A 151 23.74 -5.69 -15.05
N GLU A 152 24.71 -6.53 -15.42
CA GLU A 152 24.53 -7.47 -16.53
C GLU A 152 23.53 -8.57 -16.17
N ASP A 153 22.56 -8.75 -17.06
CA ASP A 153 21.58 -9.84 -17.02
C ASP A 153 21.49 -10.40 -18.45
N PRO A 154 22.30 -11.43 -18.79
CA PRO A 154 22.35 -11.98 -20.14
C PRO A 154 21.01 -12.51 -20.62
N GLU A 155 20.21 -13.12 -19.72
CA GLU A 155 18.89 -13.66 -20.07
C GLU A 155 17.93 -12.54 -20.45
N LEU A 156 17.90 -11.45 -19.67
CA LEU A 156 17.08 -10.29 -20.01
C LEU A 156 17.55 -9.61 -21.30
N VAL A 157 18.86 -9.50 -21.51
CA VAL A 157 19.42 -8.98 -22.77
C VAL A 157 18.97 -9.84 -23.95
N ASP A 158 19.06 -11.16 -23.83
CA ASP A 158 18.64 -12.08 -24.88
C ASP A 158 17.14 -11.96 -25.18
N ILE A 159 16.29 -11.84 -24.15
CA ILE A 159 14.85 -11.59 -24.34
C ILE A 159 14.63 -10.31 -25.15
N ILE A 160 15.30 -9.21 -24.79
CA ILE A 160 15.14 -7.91 -25.44
C ILE A 160 15.65 -7.95 -26.89
N VAL A 161 16.85 -8.48 -27.11
CA VAL A 161 17.48 -8.56 -28.44
C VAL A 161 16.67 -9.48 -29.35
N ASN A 162 16.23 -10.65 -28.87
CA ASN A 162 15.44 -11.57 -29.68
C ASN A 162 14.04 -11.02 -29.99
N THR A 163 13.44 -10.24 -29.08
CA THR A 163 12.12 -9.63 -29.31
C THR A 163 12.19 -8.44 -30.28
N LEU A 164 13.26 -7.64 -30.23
CA LEU A 164 13.41 -6.42 -31.03
C LEU A 164 14.24 -6.63 -32.30
N GLY A 165 14.91 -7.77 -32.47
CA GLY A 165 15.95 -8.01 -33.49
C GLY A 165 15.55 -7.57 -34.90
N ASP A 166 14.37 -7.97 -35.36
CA ASP A 166 13.87 -7.64 -36.70
C ASP A 166 13.57 -6.14 -36.91
N PHE A 167 13.39 -5.39 -35.81
CA PHE A 167 13.15 -3.95 -35.81
C PHE A 167 14.43 -3.14 -35.61
N LEU A 168 15.55 -3.78 -35.29
CA LEU A 168 16.84 -3.16 -35.08
C LEU A 168 17.66 -3.19 -36.38
N ARG A 169 18.13 -2.01 -36.81
CA ARG A 169 19.01 -1.92 -37.99
C ARG A 169 20.41 -2.48 -37.72
N GLU A 170 20.85 -2.41 -36.47
CA GLU A 170 22.17 -2.84 -36.01
C GLU A 170 22.03 -3.49 -34.62
N PRO A 171 22.94 -4.42 -34.25
CA PRO A 171 22.97 -4.99 -32.91
C PRO A 171 23.11 -3.91 -31.85
N LEU A 172 22.38 -4.04 -30.74
CA LEU A 172 22.49 -3.11 -29.62
C LEU A 172 23.92 -3.13 -29.05
N PRO A 173 24.62 -1.98 -28.94
CA PRO A 173 25.92 -1.89 -28.31
C PRO A 173 25.91 -2.46 -26.87
N ALA A 174 27.03 -3.03 -26.43
CA ALA A 174 27.12 -3.68 -25.12
C ALA A 174 26.77 -2.74 -23.95
N ASP A 175 27.17 -1.48 -24.01
CA ASP A 175 26.84 -0.48 -22.99
C ASP A 175 25.33 -0.14 -22.96
N VAL A 176 24.69 -0.11 -24.13
CA VAL A 176 23.23 0.11 -24.24
C VAL A 176 22.47 -1.08 -23.69
N ARG A 177 22.88 -2.32 -24.01
CA ARG A 177 22.28 -3.55 -23.47
C ARG A 177 22.33 -3.55 -21.94
N ARG A 178 23.49 -3.24 -21.35
CA ARG A 178 23.66 -3.11 -19.90
C ARG A 178 22.75 -2.04 -19.31
N LYS A 179 22.71 -0.82 -19.89
CA LYS A 179 21.83 0.26 -19.41
C LYS A 179 20.36 -0.13 -19.43
N VAL A 180 19.92 -0.87 -20.44
CA VAL A 180 18.53 -1.34 -20.52
C VAL A 180 18.25 -2.37 -19.42
N SER A 181 19.12 -3.37 -19.24
CA SER A 181 18.97 -4.36 -18.17
C SER A 181 18.95 -3.72 -16.78
N GLU A 182 19.89 -2.82 -16.50
CA GLU A 182 19.93 -2.05 -15.24
C GLU A 182 18.62 -1.29 -15.01
N ARG A 183 18.07 -0.63 -16.03
CA ARG A 183 16.82 0.14 -15.94
C ARG A 183 15.60 -0.76 -15.70
N VAL A 184 15.51 -1.90 -16.39
CA VAL A 184 14.42 -2.86 -16.20
C VAL A 184 14.48 -3.46 -14.80
N THR A 185 15.65 -3.91 -14.34
CA THR A 185 15.81 -4.48 -12.99
C THR A 185 15.48 -3.44 -11.91
N THR A 186 15.94 -2.20 -12.08
CA THR A 186 15.59 -1.09 -11.17
C THR A 186 14.08 -0.85 -11.14
N HIS A 187 13.45 -0.84 -12.31
CA HIS A 187 12.00 -0.67 -12.44
C HIS A 187 11.22 -1.80 -11.75
N LEU A 188 11.62 -3.06 -11.92
CA LEU A 188 11.01 -4.21 -11.25
C LEU A 188 11.21 -4.18 -9.73
N ALA A 189 12.41 -3.82 -9.27
CA ALA A 189 12.70 -3.65 -7.85
C ALA A 189 11.83 -2.55 -7.21
N ASN A 190 11.63 -1.45 -7.95
CA ASN A 190 10.75 -0.36 -7.54
C ASN A 190 9.29 -0.78 -7.45
N GLU A 191 8.78 -1.56 -8.40
CA GLU A 191 7.42 -2.11 -8.34
C GLU A 191 7.16 -2.96 -7.09
N ASN A 192 8.17 -3.70 -6.61
CA ASN A 192 8.01 -4.47 -5.37
C ASN A 192 7.79 -3.57 -4.14
N LYS A 193 8.31 -2.32 -4.15
CA LYS A 193 8.12 -1.36 -3.05
C LYS A 193 6.69 -0.83 -2.94
N ARG A 194 5.88 -0.95 -4.00
CA ARG A 194 4.45 -0.59 -4.01
C ARG A 194 3.69 -1.28 -2.89
N LYS A 195 3.97 -2.55 -2.62
CA LYS A 195 3.29 -3.33 -1.59
C LYS A 195 3.48 -2.73 -0.19
N ASN A 196 4.68 -2.22 0.09
CA ASN A 196 5.00 -1.58 1.37
C ASN A 196 4.28 -0.23 1.47
N LEU A 197 4.26 0.54 0.38
CA LEU A 197 3.54 1.81 0.32
C LEU A 197 2.02 1.62 0.48
N LEU A 198 1.44 0.57 -0.08
CA LEU A 198 -0.01 0.30 0.05
C LEU A 198 -0.43 -0.04 1.48
N GLY A 199 0.46 -0.59 2.31
CA GLY A 199 0.18 -0.81 3.73
C GLY A 199 0.12 0.51 4.49
N GLU A 200 1.29 1.05 4.82
CA GLU A 200 1.39 2.25 5.66
C GLU A 200 0.81 3.50 4.97
N GLY A 201 0.92 3.61 3.65
CA GLY A 201 0.36 4.72 2.88
C GLY A 201 -1.16 4.73 2.90
N PHE A 202 -1.82 3.57 3.07
CA PHE A 202 -3.27 3.54 3.24
C PHE A 202 -3.69 4.11 4.60
N GLU A 203 -2.98 3.73 5.67
CA GLU A 203 -3.18 4.27 7.01
C GLU A 203 -2.96 5.78 7.05
N ASP A 204 -1.83 6.24 6.49
CA ASP A 204 -1.49 7.66 6.43
C ASP A 204 -2.52 8.44 5.58
N THR A 205 -3.00 7.87 4.47
CA THR A 205 -4.03 8.50 3.62
C THR A 205 -5.35 8.68 4.37
N LEU A 206 -5.84 7.65 5.08
CA LEU A 206 -7.05 7.74 5.88
C LEU A 206 -6.90 8.78 7.00
N ALA A 207 -5.75 8.82 7.68
CA ALA A 207 -5.48 9.84 8.69
C ALA A 207 -5.55 11.26 8.12
N GLN A 208 -5.00 11.49 6.94
CA GLN A 208 -5.01 12.80 6.28
C GLN A 208 -6.41 13.21 5.81
N ILE A 209 -7.25 12.25 5.39
CA ILE A 209 -8.67 12.48 5.10
C ILE A 209 -9.41 12.90 6.37
N LEU A 210 -9.28 12.13 7.46
CA LEU A 210 -9.93 12.40 8.74
C LEU A 210 -9.54 13.77 9.30
N ARG A 211 -8.24 14.12 9.25
CA ARG A 211 -7.73 15.42 9.74
C ARG A 211 -8.21 16.62 8.92
N ARG A 212 -8.58 16.41 7.65
CA ARG A 212 -9.03 17.48 6.75
C ARG A 212 -10.52 17.73 6.77
N ILE A 213 -11.29 16.88 7.44
CA ILE A 213 -12.72 17.10 7.66
C ILE A 213 -12.87 17.79 9.03
N PRO A 214 -13.17 19.11 9.08
CA PRO A 214 -13.09 19.87 10.33
C PRO A 214 -13.97 19.30 11.45
N ALA A 215 -15.18 18.86 11.11
CA ALA A 215 -16.11 18.27 12.08
C ALA A 215 -15.59 16.96 12.71
N VAL A 216 -14.72 16.21 12.03
CA VAL A 216 -14.07 15.02 12.61
C VAL A 216 -12.83 15.44 13.41
N ALA A 217 -11.98 16.29 12.84
CA ALA A 217 -10.72 16.71 13.45
C ALA A 217 -10.91 17.51 14.76
N GLN A 218 -12.06 18.18 14.93
CA GLN A 218 -12.39 18.92 16.14
C GLN A 218 -12.93 18.04 17.27
N THR A 219 -13.56 16.91 16.94
CA THR A 219 -14.21 16.02 17.92
C THR A 219 -13.37 14.79 18.24
N HIS A 220 -12.40 14.44 17.39
CA HIS A 220 -11.56 13.27 17.53
C HIS A 220 -10.07 13.63 17.44
N GLU A 221 -9.30 13.18 18.42
CA GLU A 221 -7.85 13.07 18.28
C GLU A 221 -7.52 11.87 17.37
N ILE A 222 -6.76 12.12 16.29
CA ILE A 222 -6.43 11.13 15.27
C ILE A 222 -4.99 10.66 15.45
N LEU A 223 -4.84 9.47 16.02
CA LEU A 223 -3.58 8.81 16.31
C LEU A 223 -3.27 7.78 15.21
N VAL A 224 -2.05 7.80 14.69
CA VAL A 224 -1.60 6.90 13.60
C VAL A 224 -0.50 6.02 14.12
N ARG A 225 -0.63 4.70 13.94
CA ARG A 225 0.39 3.71 14.30
C ARG A 225 0.93 3.90 15.73
N LYS A 226 0.02 4.19 16.68
CA LYS A 226 0.37 4.27 18.10
C LYS A 226 0.45 2.88 18.70
N TRP A 227 1.40 2.69 19.62
CA TRP A 227 1.37 1.51 20.47
C TRP A 227 0.08 1.55 21.29
N LEU A 228 -0.52 0.40 21.53
CA LEU A 228 -1.82 0.34 22.19
C LEU A 228 -1.80 1.07 23.55
N HIS A 229 -0.74 0.90 24.33
CA HIS A 229 -0.57 1.54 25.63
C HIS A 229 -0.32 3.05 25.58
N GLU A 230 -0.05 3.62 24.40
CA GLU A 230 0.00 5.08 24.20
C GLU A 230 -1.39 5.65 23.93
N ILE A 231 -2.40 4.81 23.69
CA ILE A 231 -3.79 5.21 23.49
C ILE A 231 -4.46 5.28 24.88
N PRO A 232 -5.16 6.38 25.21
CA PRO A 232 -5.87 6.50 26.48
C PRO A 232 -6.82 5.31 26.73
N GLY A 233 -6.79 4.78 27.95
CA GLY A 233 -7.61 3.64 28.36
C GLY A 233 -6.96 2.27 28.22
N PHE A 234 -5.73 2.17 27.70
CA PHE A 234 -5.03 0.88 27.56
C PHE A 234 -3.74 0.79 28.37
N ARG A 235 -3.42 -0.43 28.84
CA ARG A 235 -2.21 -0.73 29.62
C ARG A 235 -1.08 -1.28 28.75
N PRO A 236 0.18 -1.15 29.18
CA PRO A 236 1.31 -1.86 28.58
C PRO A 236 1.07 -3.38 28.52
N ALA A 237 1.59 -4.02 27.48
CA ALA A 237 1.52 -5.46 27.34
C ALA A 237 2.24 -6.16 28.51
N ARG A 238 1.70 -7.30 28.95
CA ARG A 238 2.39 -8.16 29.93
C ARG A 238 3.64 -8.76 29.29
N LYS A 239 4.63 -9.19 30.09
CA LYS A 239 5.89 -9.80 29.59
C LYS A 239 5.69 -10.99 28.63
N THR A 240 4.56 -11.68 28.69
CA THR A 240 4.22 -12.82 27.83
C THR A 240 3.47 -12.44 26.56
N MET A 241 3.06 -11.19 26.42
CA MET A 241 2.30 -10.67 25.29
C MET A 241 3.21 -9.79 24.43
N LYS A 242 2.98 -9.81 23.12
CA LYS A 242 3.69 -8.91 22.20
C LYS A 242 3.03 -7.54 22.25
N ASP A 243 3.84 -6.48 22.23
CA ASP A 243 3.32 -5.13 22.04
C ASP A 243 2.56 -5.01 20.72
N ARG A 244 1.39 -4.38 20.79
CA ARG A 244 0.52 -4.16 19.63
C ARG A 244 0.54 -2.70 19.23
N GLN A 245 0.62 -2.48 17.92
CA GLN A 245 0.41 -1.19 17.30
C GLN A 245 -0.98 -1.19 16.68
N VAL A 246 -1.71 -0.09 16.83
CA VAL A 246 -3.01 0.11 16.17
C VAL A 246 -2.79 0.97 14.94
N ASP A 247 -3.27 0.53 13.78
CA ASP A 247 -3.09 1.24 12.51
C ASP A 247 -3.56 2.71 12.65
N LEU A 248 -4.78 2.89 13.16
CA LEU A 248 -5.38 4.20 13.46
C LEU A 248 -6.24 4.13 14.72
N ALA A 249 -6.22 5.18 15.54
CA ALA A 249 -7.16 5.34 16.65
C ALA A 249 -7.78 6.74 16.64
N LEU A 250 -9.09 6.79 16.84
CA LEU A 250 -9.85 8.02 17.02
C LEU A 250 -10.28 8.09 18.49
N VAL A 251 -9.88 9.14 19.19
CA VAL A 251 -10.20 9.33 20.61
C VAL A 251 -11.07 10.58 20.76
N ARG A 252 -12.29 10.42 21.27
CA ARG A 252 -13.20 11.54 21.55
C ARG A 252 -12.89 12.18 22.90
N ALA A 253 -13.33 13.44 23.06
CA ALA A 253 -13.13 14.18 24.31
C ALA A 253 -13.82 13.53 25.53
N ASP A 254 -14.89 12.75 25.31
CA ASP A 254 -15.57 11.97 26.36
C ASP A 254 -14.86 10.65 26.71
N GLY A 255 -13.72 10.37 26.06
CA GLY A 255 -12.93 9.17 26.27
C GLY A 255 -13.40 7.96 25.44
N HIS A 256 -14.39 8.09 24.54
CA HIS A 256 -14.73 7.00 23.62
C HIS A 256 -13.61 6.76 22.61
N ARG A 257 -13.26 5.49 22.38
CA ARG A 257 -12.18 5.07 21.47
C ARG A 257 -12.73 4.29 20.29
N ILE A 258 -12.28 4.63 19.08
CA ILE A 258 -12.49 3.84 17.88
C ILE A 258 -11.12 3.37 17.39
N LEU A 259 -10.85 2.08 17.52
CA LEU A 259 -9.65 1.44 16.99
C LEU A 259 -9.95 0.98 15.56
N VAL A 260 -9.12 1.41 14.62
CA VAL A 260 -9.31 1.14 13.21
C VAL A 260 -8.16 0.27 12.73
N THR A 261 -8.47 -0.86 12.11
CA THR A 261 -7.52 -1.60 11.27
C THR A 261 -7.79 -1.27 9.81
N ALA A 262 -6.76 -0.80 9.10
CA ALA A 262 -6.84 -0.39 7.72
C ALA A 262 -6.08 -1.40 6.86
N LYS A 263 -6.79 -2.08 5.96
CA LYS A 263 -6.21 -3.09 5.08
C LYS A 263 -6.75 -2.93 3.67
N TRP A 264 -5.89 -2.54 2.73
CA TRP A 264 -6.29 -2.33 1.33
C TRP A 264 -7.03 -3.54 0.74
N SER A 265 -6.51 -4.74 1.03
CA SER A 265 -7.14 -6.02 0.71
C SER A 265 -7.13 -6.94 1.92
N VAL A 266 -8.16 -7.77 2.06
CA VAL A 266 -8.26 -8.79 3.11
C VAL A 266 -7.81 -10.13 2.53
N ARG A 267 -7.08 -10.92 3.31
CA ARG A 267 -6.70 -12.29 2.94
C ARG A 267 -6.94 -13.17 4.15
N SER A 268 -7.05 -14.49 3.95
CA SER A 268 -7.40 -15.42 5.02
C SER A 268 -6.42 -15.41 6.20
N ASP A 269 -5.12 -15.27 5.93
CA ASP A 269 -4.08 -15.12 6.95
C ASP A 269 -4.25 -13.85 7.78
N ARG A 270 -4.73 -12.77 7.15
CA ARG A 270 -5.01 -11.49 7.82
C ARG A 270 -6.29 -11.55 8.65
N GLU A 271 -7.27 -12.37 8.26
CA GLU A 271 -8.53 -12.53 9.00
C GLU A 271 -8.33 -13.13 10.39
N GLU A 272 -7.41 -14.09 10.53
CA GLU A 272 -7.05 -14.70 11.83
C GLU A 272 -6.40 -13.67 12.76
N GLN A 273 -5.54 -12.81 12.19
CA GLN A 273 -4.85 -11.77 12.94
C GLN A 273 -5.83 -10.80 13.62
N PHE A 274 -6.95 -10.45 12.96
CA PHE A 274 -7.93 -9.51 13.52
C PHE A 274 -8.52 -9.98 14.85
N ARG A 275 -8.76 -11.29 15.02
CA ARG A 275 -9.28 -11.85 16.27
C ARG A 275 -8.26 -11.81 17.38
N ALA A 276 -7.01 -12.14 17.06
CA ALA A 276 -5.90 -12.07 18.01
C ALA A 276 -5.66 -10.62 18.46
N ASP A 277 -5.65 -9.67 17.53
CA ASP A 277 -5.48 -8.25 17.85
C ASP A 277 -6.65 -7.75 18.72
N PHE A 278 -7.91 -8.07 18.39
CA PHE A 278 -9.05 -7.69 19.23
C PHE A 278 -9.00 -8.29 20.63
N ALA A 279 -8.61 -9.55 20.78
CA ALA A 279 -8.46 -10.19 22.08
C ALA A 279 -7.41 -9.46 22.93
N ASP A 280 -6.25 -9.14 22.34
CA ASP A 280 -5.21 -8.37 23.01
C ASP A 280 -5.70 -6.96 23.39
N TYR A 281 -6.50 -6.31 22.53
CA TYR A 281 -7.08 -5.00 22.83
C TYR A 281 -8.04 -5.05 24.01
N ALA A 282 -8.95 -6.03 24.02
CA ALA A 282 -9.90 -6.23 25.10
C ALA A 282 -9.21 -6.57 26.44
N ASP A 283 -8.16 -7.40 26.41
CA ASP A 283 -7.41 -7.79 27.62
C ASP A 283 -6.59 -6.64 28.22
N LEU A 284 -6.16 -5.69 27.39
CA LEU A 284 -5.35 -4.54 27.79
C LEU A 284 -6.17 -3.26 28.05
N GLU A 285 -7.47 -3.29 27.75
CA GLU A 285 -8.42 -2.25 28.14
C GLU A 285 -8.46 -2.13 29.68
N SER A 286 -8.50 -0.89 30.18
CA SER A 286 -8.31 -0.63 31.61
C SER A 286 -9.30 0.33 32.24
N TYR A 287 -10.12 1.01 31.46
CA TYR A 287 -11.15 1.92 31.95
C TYR A 287 -12.48 1.20 32.20
N GLY A 288 -12.59 -0.08 31.83
CA GLY A 288 -13.85 -0.83 31.90
C GLY A 288 -14.88 -0.28 30.93
N GLN A 289 -14.42 0.35 29.84
CA GLN A 289 -15.26 0.99 28.84
C GLN A 289 -15.14 0.26 27.51
N ASP A 290 -16.27 0.11 26.83
CA ASP A 290 -16.29 -0.40 25.46
C ASP A 290 -15.49 0.53 24.52
N PHE A 291 -15.03 -0.05 23.42
CA PHE A 291 -14.42 0.65 22.30
C PHE A 291 -14.97 0.07 21.00
N ASP A 292 -14.99 0.89 19.95
CA ASP A 292 -15.30 0.42 18.61
C ASP A 292 -14.08 -0.21 17.95
N TYR A 293 -14.26 -1.34 17.28
CA TYR A 293 -13.24 -1.93 16.42
C TYR A 293 -13.72 -1.93 14.98
N VAL A 294 -13.05 -1.19 14.11
CA VAL A 294 -13.50 -0.91 12.74
C VAL A 294 -12.49 -1.42 11.72
N LEU A 295 -12.97 -2.12 10.70
CA LEU A 295 -12.17 -2.47 9.52
C LEU A 295 -12.44 -1.45 8.41
N VAL A 296 -11.38 -0.83 7.87
CA VAL A 296 -11.46 -0.03 6.64
C VAL A 296 -10.71 -0.75 5.51
N THR A 297 -11.35 -0.96 4.36
CA THR A 297 -10.80 -1.79 3.28
C THR A 297 -11.22 -1.36 1.86
N ASN A 298 -10.52 -1.89 0.85
CA ASN A 298 -10.88 -1.84 -0.57
C ASN A 298 -11.01 -3.26 -1.16
N GLU A 299 -11.39 -4.25 -0.33
CA GLU A 299 -11.56 -5.64 -0.75
C GLU A 299 -12.73 -5.82 -1.73
N PHE A 300 -12.55 -6.62 -2.77
CA PHE A 300 -13.59 -6.91 -3.77
C PHE A 300 -14.19 -8.31 -3.66
N ASP A 301 -13.53 -9.27 -3.02
CA ASP A 301 -14.09 -10.61 -2.88
C ASP A 301 -15.29 -10.61 -1.93
N ALA A 302 -16.46 -10.94 -2.48
CA ALA A 302 -17.71 -10.95 -1.74
C ALA A 302 -17.68 -11.87 -0.51
N ALA A 303 -16.99 -13.02 -0.58
CA ALA A 303 -16.92 -13.93 0.55
C ALA A 303 -16.04 -13.38 1.67
N ARG A 304 -14.92 -12.71 1.35
CA ARG A 304 -14.07 -11.99 2.32
C ARG A 304 -14.82 -10.84 2.99
N LEU A 305 -15.58 -10.06 2.22
CA LEU A 305 -16.40 -8.97 2.76
C LEU A 305 -17.51 -9.47 3.69
N VAL A 306 -18.23 -10.52 3.28
CA VAL A 306 -19.27 -11.14 4.11
C VAL A 306 -18.67 -11.72 5.38
N ARG A 307 -17.55 -12.44 5.30
CA ARG A 307 -16.86 -12.95 6.50
C ARG A 307 -16.38 -11.83 7.43
N ALA A 308 -15.86 -10.72 6.90
CA ALA A 308 -15.50 -9.59 7.74
C ALA A 308 -16.73 -9.01 8.48
N CYS A 309 -17.88 -8.96 7.82
CA CYS A 309 -19.13 -8.53 8.43
C CYS A 309 -19.63 -9.49 9.52
N ASP A 310 -19.51 -10.79 9.26
CA ASP A 310 -20.16 -11.84 10.06
C ASP A 310 -19.23 -12.44 11.12
N ASN A 311 -17.92 -12.15 11.05
CA ASN A 311 -16.96 -12.55 12.07
C ASN A 311 -17.40 -12.03 13.44
N ARG A 312 -17.35 -12.91 14.43
CA ARG A 312 -17.77 -12.63 15.81
C ARG A 312 -16.60 -12.77 16.77
N ALA A 313 -16.59 -11.91 17.78
CA ALA A 313 -15.81 -12.10 18.99
C ALA A 313 -16.81 -12.31 20.13
N GLN A 314 -16.71 -13.45 20.82
CA GLN A 314 -17.70 -13.88 21.81
C GLN A 314 -19.11 -13.93 21.18
N ASN A 315 -20.06 -13.13 21.71
CA ASN A 315 -21.46 -13.08 21.26
C ASN A 315 -21.80 -11.81 20.46
N ALA A 316 -20.82 -11.01 20.04
CA ALA A 316 -21.03 -9.80 19.24
C ALA A 316 -20.25 -9.86 17.92
N PRO A 317 -20.59 -9.04 16.91
CA PRO A 317 -19.72 -8.83 15.75
C PRO A 317 -18.32 -8.38 16.20
N LEU A 318 -17.28 -8.96 15.60
CA LEU A 318 -15.88 -8.60 15.88
C LEU A 318 -15.62 -7.12 15.55
N PHE A 319 -16.06 -6.70 14.37
CA PHE A 319 -15.99 -5.31 13.97
C PHE A 319 -17.33 -4.62 14.22
N SER A 320 -17.34 -3.50 14.96
CA SER A 320 -18.56 -2.70 15.11
C SER A 320 -19.02 -2.11 13.78
N ARG A 321 -18.08 -1.82 12.88
CA ARG A 321 -18.32 -1.43 11.48
C ARG A 321 -17.31 -2.06 10.53
N VAL A 322 -17.78 -2.46 9.35
CA VAL A 322 -16.91 -2.74 8.20
C VAL A 322 -17.15 -1.64 7.18
N VAL A 323 -16.08 -0.91 6.86
CA VAL A 323 -16.08 0.25 5.98
C VAL A 323 -15.34 -0.12 4.71
N HIS A 324 -16.02 -0.09 3.58
CA HIS A 324 -15.38 -0.18 2.27
C HIS A 324 -15.18 1.22 1.70
N LEU A 325 -14.08 1.47 0.99
CA LEU A 325 -13.82 2.78 0.37
C LEU A 325 -15.01 3.27 -0.45
N ASN A 326 -15.50 2.45 -1.37
CA ASN A 326 -16.80 2.65 -2.00
C ASN A 326 -17.48 1.30 -2.38
N PRO A 327 -18.52 0.85 -1.64
CA PRO A 327 -19.19 -0.43 -1.90
C PRO A 327 -19.81 -0.55 -3.31
N ALA A 328 -20.04 0.57 -4.00
CA ALA A 328 -20.49 0.55 -5.39
C ALA A 328 -19.47 -0.11 -6.32
N GLY A 329 -18.17 -0.02 -6.02
CA GLY A 329 -17.10 -0.65 -6.80
C GLY A 329 -17.29 -2.17 -6.92
N PRO A 330 -17.31 -2.93 -5.81
CA PRO A 330 -17.62 -4.36 -5.83
C PRO A 330 -18.97 -4.67 -6.47
N VAL A 331 -20.03 -3.90 -6.18
CA VAL A 331 -21.36 -4.10 -6.78
C VAL A 331 -21.30 -4.05 -8.31
N VAL A 332 -20.63 -3.04 -8.87
CA VAL A 332 -20.46 -2.90 -10.33
C VAL A 332 -19.57 -4.00 -10.90
N ALA A 333 -18.49 -4.37 -10.20
CA ALA A 333 -17.61 -5.45 -10.62
C ALA A 333 -18.40 -6.77 -10.80
N TYR A 334 -19.25 -7.12 -9.84
CA TYR A 334 -20.12 -8.29 -9.95
C TYR A 334 -21.30 -8.10 -10.92
N GLY A 335 -21.76 -6.88 -11.16
CA GLY A 335 -22.83 -6.56 -12.12
C GLY A 335 -24.15 -7.26 -11.75
N THR A 336 -24.65 -8.15 -12.59
CA THR A 336 -25.86 -8.96 -12.32
C THR A 336 -25.55 -10.35 -11.76
N ASP A 337 -24.29 -10.67 -11.45
CA ASP A 337 -23.91 -11.98 -10.91
C ASP A 337 -24.56 -12.20 -9.54
N ALA A 338 -25.25 -13.33 -9.39
CA ALA A 338 -25.91 -13.76 -8.16
C ALA A 338 -25.27 -15.00 -7.54
N ARG A 339 -24.12 -15.46 -8.07
CA ARG A 339 -23.46 -16.68 -7.58
C ARG A 339 -22.63 -16.40 -6.32
N GLY A 340 -22.47 -17.45 -5.51
CA GLY A 340 -21.63 -17.41 -4.31
C GLY A 340 -22.17 -16.43 -3.26
N GLN A 341 -21.27 -15.68 -2.63
CA GLN A 341 -21.60 -14.76 -1.53
C GLN A 341 -22.04 -13.35 -2.01
N VAL A 342 -22.27 -13.16 -3.31
CA VAL A 342 -22.63 -11.84 -3.87
C VAL A 342 -23.99 -11.33 -3.36
N PRO A 343 -25.07 -12.15 -3.31
CA PRO A 343 -26.34 -11.69 -2.74
C PRO A 343 -26.18 -11.28 -1.27
N GLU A 344 -25.40 -12.03 -0.52
CA GLU A 344 -25.17 -11.75 0.90
C GLU A 344 -24.35 -10.48 1.10
N MET A 345 -23.31 -10.24 0.28
CA MET A 345 -22.55 -8.98 0.28
C MET A 345 -23.48 -7.79 0.04
N ARG A 346 -24.42 -7.89 -0.91
CA ARG A 346 -25.41 -6.82 -1.17
C ARG A 346 -26.34 -6.62 0.02
N ASN A 347 -26.84 -7.69 0.63
CA ASN A 347 -27.62 -7.61 1.85
C ASN A 347 -26.83 -6.91 2.98
N ARG A 348 -25.53 -7.19 3.14
CA ARG A 348 -24.68 -6.49 4.11
C ARG A 348 -24.52 -5.00 3.81
N ILE A 349 -24.53 -4.60 2.55
CA ILE A 349 -24.57 -3.17 2.14
C ILE A 349 -25.92 -2.55 2.50
N GLU A 350 -27.03 -3.19 2.11
CA GLU A 350 -28.40 -2.71 2.34
C GLU A 350 -28.73 -2.59 3.84
N SER A 351 -28.32 -3.56 4.64
CA SER A 351 -28.47 -3.58 6.10
C SER A 351 -27.48 -2.66 6.84
N LYS A 352 -26.61 -1.95 6.12
CA LYS A 352 -25.56 -1.07 6.67
C LYS A 352 -24.56 -1.79 7.58
N ARG A 353 -24.39 -3.11 7.42
CA ARG A 353 -23.32 -3.86 8.07
C ARG A 353 -21.96 -3.63 7.40
N LEU A 354 -22.00 -3.44 6.08
CA LEU A 354 -20.92 -2.96 5.22
C LEU A 354 -21.28 -1.57 4.71
N ILE A 355 -20.56 -0.54 5.11
CA ILE A 355 -20.86 0.86 4.75
C ILE A 355 -19.77 1.49 3.89
N SER A 356 -20.07 2.60 3.23
CA SER A 356 -19.07 3.39 2.51
C SER A 356 -18.21 4.22 3.46
N LEU A 357 -17.01 4.61 3.00
CA LEU A 357 -16.18 5.60 3.69
C LEU A 357 -16.95 6.90 3.93
N GLU A 358 -17.73 7.34 2.94
CA GLU A 358 -18.61 8.51 3.05
C GLU A 358 -19.61 8.38 4.21
N ALA A 359 -20.32 7.25 4.30
CA ALA A 359 -21.31 7.03 5.35
C ALA A 359 -20.64 7.00 6.73
N TRP A 360 -19.48 6.34 6.85
CA TRP A 360 -18.75 6.29 8.11
C TRP A 360 -18.25 7.68 8.55
N LEU A 361 -17.67 8.47 7.63
CA LEU A 361 -17.27 9.84 7.92
C LEU A 361 -18.46 10.71 8.31
N THR A 362 -19.62 10.50 7.67
CA THR A 362 -20.87 11.20 8.02
C THR A 362 -21.35 10.86 9.43
N ASP A 363 -21.23 9.61 9.84
CA ASP A 363 -21.56 9.19 11.21
C ASP A 363 -20.57 9.80 12.23
N LEU A 364 -19.27 9.82 11.92
CA LEU A 364 -18.25 10.45 12.77
C LEU A 364 -18.45 11.96 12.95
N MET A 365 -18.99 12.65 11.95
CA MET A 365 -19.32 14.09 12.06
C MET A 365 -20.54 14.37 12.94
N ARG A 366 -21.37 13.37 13.22
CA ARG A 366 -22.58 13.49 14.05
C ARG A 366 -22.37 13.03 15.49
N ALA A 367 -21.33 12.23 15.73
CA ALA A 367 -20.91 11.76 17.05
C ALA A 367 -20.10 12.84 17.76
#